data_AF-A0A813GCG6-F1
#
_entry.id   AF-A0A813GCG6-F1
#
_cell.length_a   1.000
_cell.length_b   1.000
_cell.length_c   1.000
_cell.angle_alpha   90.00
_cell.angle_beta   90.00
_cell.angle_gamma   90.00
#
_symmetry.space_group_name_H-M   'P 1'
#
loop_
_entity.id
_entity.type
_entity.pdbx_description
1 polymer ?
#
loop_
_entity_poly.entity_id
_entity_poly.type
_entity_poly.pdbx_seq_one_letter_code
_entity_poly.pdbx_strand_id
1 'polypeptide(L)'
;MTTAAGKLVKGQQQPQEQQPTTTTTTAGLKRKQEVQLVKADSKRSVAAVPGAEEESDCERLKGRVFKNFKTACDHYGFPGSHQVGSYGPKGEGITRTYSNATAGKDKVLNGRRQMLYRLKDDAVRAQFAVNRELKKPVRVFRKVSDGVLDLGLFVVESFVLAGEDDHAAQFGAEFVRFTKASD
;
A
#
# COMPACT_ATOMS: atom_id res chain seq x y z
N MET A 1 -12.75 50.75 28.04
CA MET A 1 -12.81 50.42 29.49
C MET A 1 -13.69 49.19 29.56
N THR A 2 -13.27 47.97 29.92
CA THR A 2 -12.39 47.56 31.02
C THR A 2 -11.81 46.18 30.72
N THR A 3 -10.58 45.98 31.18
CA THR A 3 -9.65 44.84 31.07
C THR A 3 -10.15 43.56 31.75
N ALA A 4 -9.78 42.38 31.21
CA ALA A 4 -9.61 41.18 32.03
C ALA A 4 -8.59 40.22 31.40
N ALA A 5 -7.40 40.18 32.02
CA ALA A 5 -6.30 39.27 31.74
C ALA A 5 -6.50 37.95 32.50
N GLY A 6 -6.43 36.82 31.79
CA GLY A 6 -6.51 35.48 32.35
C GLY A 6 -5.14 34.81 32.41
N LYS A 7 -4.75 34.39 33.62
CA LYS A 7 -3.43 33.91 34.06
C LYS A 7 -2.92 32.65 33.36
N LEU A 8 -1.63 32.69 33.07
CA LEU A 8 -0.73 31.60 32.70
C LEU A 8 -0.41 30.74 33.95
N VAL A 9 -0.68 29.43 33.90
CA VAL A 9 -0.22 28.47 34.93
C VAL A 9 0.89 27.62 34.32
N LYS A 10 2.12 27.82 34.80
CA LYS A 10 3.29 26.99 34.50
C LYS A 10 3.27 25.77 35.45
N GLY A 11 3.04 24.58 34.90
CA GLY A 11 3.28 23.32 35.60
C GLY A 11 4.75 22.93 35.49
N GLN A 12 5.43 22.86 36.63
CA GLN A 12 6.78 22.34 36.77
C GLN A 12 6.76 20.81 36.64
N GLN A 13 7.58 20.26 35.74
CA GLN A 13 7.92 18.84 35.72
C GLN A 13 9.14 18.62 36.62
N GLN A 14 9.01 17.71 37.59
CA GLN A 14 10.14 17.18 38.34
C GLN A 14 10.78 16.00 37.58
N PRO A 15 12.12 15.86 37.63
CA PRO A 15 12.82 14.73 37.07
C PRO A 15 12.74 13.53 38.03
N GLN A 16 12.34 12.36 37.52
CA GLN A 16 12.55 11.10 38.23
C GLN A 16 13.81 10.42 37.72
N GLU A 17 14.82 10.50 38.56
CA GLU A 17 16.06 9.74 38.58
C GLU A 17 15.77 8.33 39.11
N GLN A 18 16.19 7.28 38.37
CA GLN A 18 16.45 5.94 38.90
C GLN A 18 17.29 5.12 37.89
N GLN A 19 18.59 5.06 38.15
CA GLN A 19 19.51 3.95 37.82
C GLN A 19 19.39 2.90 38.97
N PRO A 20 19.77 1.60 38.86
CA PRO A 20 20.96 1.10 38.17
C PRO A 20 20.92 -0.29 37.48
N THR A 21 21.95 -0.48 36.67
CA THR A 21 22.66 -1.69 36.22
C THR A 21 22.18 -3.09 36.64
N THR A 22 22.00 -3.97 35.66
CA THR A 22 22.39 -5.39 35.76
C THR A 22 23.25 -5.80 34.56
N THR A 23 24.52 -6.03 34.86
CA THR A 23 25.48 -6.75 34.03
C THR A 23 25.14 -8.24 34.10
N THR A 24 24.81 -8.87 32.98
CA THR A 24 24.84 -10.34 32.87
C THR A 24 25.72 -10.73 31.70
N THR A 25 26.97 -11.03 32.05
CA THR A 25 27.88 -11.89 31.30
C THR A 25 27.25 -13.25 31.10
N THR A 26 27.14 -13.73 29.87
CA THR A 26 27.11 -15.17 29.60
C THR A 26 27.90 -15.44 28.33
N ALA A 27 28.82 -16.38 28.50
CA ALA A 27 29.88 -16.74 27.59
C ALA A 27 29.38 -17.48 26.36
N GLY A 28 30.26 -17.53 25.37
CA GLY A 28 30.07 -18.09 24.05
C GLY A 28 29.45 -19.48 24.01
N LEU A 29 28.62 -19.68 23.00
CA LEU A 29 28.44 -20.97 22.36
C LEU A 29 28.65 -20.77 20.86
N LYS A 30 29.89 -20.96 20.42
CA LYS A 30 30.23 -21.14 19.00
C LYS A 30 29.64 -22.47 18.54
N ARG A 31 28.39 -22.47 18.05
CA ARG A 31 27.92 -23.55 17.17
C ARG A 31 28.33 -23.21 15.74
N LYS A 32 29.44 -23.82 15.30
CA LYS A 32 29.67 -24.08 13.88
C LYS A 32 28.53 -25.01 13.43
N GLN A 33 27.51 -24.46 12.79
CA GLN A 33 26.62 -25.27 11.96
C GLN A 33 27.24 -25.32 10.57
N GLU A 34 27.77 -26.49 10.27
CA GLU A 34 28.17 -26.93 8.95
C GLU A 34 26.91 -27.01 8.07
N VAL A 35 26.70 -25.97 7.26
CA VAL A 35 25.62 -25.98 6.27
C VAL A 35 26.10 -26.84 5.11
N GLN A 36 25.60 -28.08 5.07
CA GLN A 36 25.72 -28.95 3.91
C GLN A 36 25.05 -28.28 2.71
N LEU A 37 25.89 -27.91 1.75
CA LEU A 37 25.51 -27.41 0.44
C LEU A 37 24.95 -28.58 -0.39
N VAL A 38 23.67 -28.89 -0.23
CA VAL A 38 22.93 -29.73 -1.17
C VAL A 38 22.69 -28.92 -2.45
N LYS A 39 23.57 -29.13 -3.43
CA LYS A 39 23.34 -28.76 -4.83
C LYS A 39 22.23 -29.66 -5.38
N ALA A 40 20.99 -29.20 -5.27
CA ALA A 40 19.89 -29.77 -6.01
C ALA A 40 19.87 -29.13 -7.41
N ASP A 41 20.24 -29.92 -8.42
CA ASP A 41 20.01 -29.66 -9.83
C ASP A 41 18.51 -29.55 -10.09
N SER A 42 17.94 -28.37 -9.81
CA SER A 42 16.55 -28.05 -10.12
C SER A 42 16.44 -27.48 -11.54
N LYS A 43 16.73 -28.33 -12.53
CA LYS A 43 16.19 -28.12 -13.89
C LYS A 43 14.74 -28.61 -13.91
N ARG A 44 13.88 -27.93 -13.16
CA ARG A 44 12.43 -28.08 -13.29
C ARG A 44 12.00 -27.12 -14.39
N SER A 45 11.73 -27.66 -15.56
CA SER A 45 11.00 -26.94 -16.61
C SER A 45 9.68 -26.46 -16.01
N VAL A 46 9.59 -25.14 -15.81
CA VAL A 46 8.38 -24.48 -15.34
C VAL A 46 7.35 -24.61 -16.45
N ALA A 47 6.48 -25.62 -16.34
CA ALA A 47 5.30 -25.70 -17.18
C ALA A 47 4.54 -24.38 -17.03
N ALA A 48 4.19 -23.75 -18.16
CA ALA A 48 3.44 -22.51 -18.18
C ALA A 48 2.20 -22.66 -17.29
N VAL A 49 2.14 -21.87 -16.21
CA VAL A 49 1.04 -21.92 -15.23
C VAL A 49 -0.22 -21.45 -15.95
N PRO A 50 -1.28 -22.29 -16.05
CA PRO A 50 -2.54 -21.87 -16.64
C PRO A 50 -3.13 -20.75 -15.78
N GLY A 51 -3.28 -19.56 -16.37
CA GLY A 51 -3.82 -18.37 -15.69
C GLY A 51 -2.81 -17.24 -15.48
N ALA A 52 -1.80 -17.09 -16.34
CA ALA A 52 -0.99 -15.87 -16.37
C ALA A 52 -1.91 -14.64 -16.51
N GLU A 53 -2.00 -13.83 -15.45
CA GLU A 53 -2.86 -12.66 -15.42
C GLU A 53 -2.30 -11.64 -16.43
N GLU A 54 -3.07 -11.36 -17.49
CA GLU A 54 -2.62 -10.48 -18.58
C GLU A 54 -2.67 -9.02 -18.11
N GLU A 55 -1.53 -8.33 -18.18
CA GLU A 55 -1.46 -6.90 -17.90
C GLU A 55 -2.22 -6.12 -18.97
N SER A 56 -3.11 -5.24 -18.52
CA SER A 56 -4.01 -4.48 -19.36
C SER A 56 -3.42 -3.12 -19.71
N ASP A 57 -3.40 -2.82 -21.01
CA ASP A 57 -3.03 -1.50 -21.51
C ASP A 57 -4.08 -0.44 -21.14
N CYS A 58 -3.78 0.34 -20.11
CA CYS A 58 -4.68 1.37 -19.59
C CYS A 58 -4.93 2.52 -20.55
N GLU A 59 -4.07 2.75 -21.55
CA GLU A 59 -4.27 3.80 -22.55
C GLU A 59 -5.43 3.45 -23.50
N ARG A 60 -5.78 2.17 -23.62
CA ARG A 60 -6.83 1.68 -24.54
C ARG A 60 -8.11 1.27 -23.83
N LEU A 61 -8.14 1.34 -22.50
CA LEU A 61 -9.29 0.94 -21.70
C LEU A 61 -10.38 2.03 -21.71
N LYS A 62 -11.61 1.66 -22.09
CA LYS A 62 -12.76 2.59 -22.15
C LYS A 62 -13.25 2.98 -20.76
N GLY A 63 -13.18 4.24 -20.36
CA GLY A 63 -13.73 4.67 -19.07
C GLY A 63 -13.78 6.19 -18.96
N ARG A 64 -14.17 6.66 -17.77
CA ARG A 64 -14.14 8.09 -17.48
C ARG A 64 -12.69 8.52 -17.25
N VAL A 65 -12.23 9.49 -18.03
CA VAL A 65 -10.93 10.12 -17.85
C VAL A 65 -11.13 11.53 -17.30
N PHE A 66 -10.43 11.85 -16.22
CA PHE A 66 -10.35 13.18 -15.65
C PHE A 66 -9.05 13.84 -16.08
N LYS A 67 -9.05 15.17 -16.23
CA LYS A 67 -7.85 15.95 -16.60
C LYS A 67 -6.67 15.70 -15.65
N ASN A 68 -6.93 15.52 -14.36
CA ASN A 68 -5.92 15.26 -13.33
C ASN A 68 -6.57 14.72 -12.04
N PHE A 69 -5.74 14.31 -11.06
CA PHE A 69 -6.21 13.79 -9.78
C PHE A 69 -7.02 14.80 -8.97
N LYS A 70 -6.71 16.10 -9.07
CA LYS A 70 -7.50 17.13 -8.40
C LYS A 70 -8.95 17.12 -8.90
N THR A 71 -9.13 17.09 -10.22
CA THR A 71 -10.46 17.06 -10.86
C THR A 71 -11.23 15.79 -10.47
N ALA A 72 -10.55 14.64 -10.43
CA ALA A 72 -11.16 13.39 -9.96
C ALA A 72 -11.57 13.48 -8.48
N CYS A 73 -10.69 14.02 -7.62
CA CYS A 73 -10.99 14.19 -6.20
C CYS A 73 -12.16 15.15 -5.96
N ASP A 74 -12.20 16.28 -6.67
CA ASP A 74 -13.30 17.25 -6.57
C ASP A 74 -14.63 16.60 -7.00
N HIS A 75 -14.63 15.78 -8.05
CA HIS A 75 -15.82 15.08 -8.55
C HIS A 75 -16.43 14.09 -7.55
N TYR A 76 -15.60 13.34 -6.81
CA TYR A 76 -16.08 12.34 -5.83
C TYR A 76 -16.13 12.86 -4.39
N GLY A 77 -15.84 14.14 -4.14
CA GLY A 77 -15.87 14.72 -2.81
C GLY A 77 -14.71 14.26 -1.91
N PHE A 78 -13.49 14.17 -2.45
CA PHE A 78 -12.25 13.88 -1.71
C PHE A 78 -11.33 15.11 -1.57
N PRO A 79 -11.81 16.24 -0.99
CA PRO A 79 -11.10 17.51 -1.02
C PRO A 79 -9.72 17.40 -0.35
N GLY A 80 -8.72 18.05 -0.95
CA GLY A 80 -7.35 18.06 -0.43
C GLY A 80 -6.60 16.72 -0.53
N SER A 81 -7.26 15.62 -0.91
CA SER A 81 -6.60 14.31 -0.92
C SER A 81 -5.65 14.13 -2.10
N HIS A 82 -5.77 14.88 -3.20
CA HIS A 82 -5.04 14.66 -4.47
C HIS A 82 -3.50 14.61 -4.38
N GLN A 83 -2.90 14.96 -3.25
CA GLN A 83 -1.46 14.90 -2.99
C GLN A 83 -0.98 13.57 -2.35
N VAL A 84 -1.88 12.70 -1.89
CA VAL A 84 -1.53 11.44 -1.20
C VAL A 84 -2.00 10.19 -1.94
N GLY A 85 -1.13 9.18 -2.09
CA GLY A 85 -1.38 7.95 -2.87
C GLY A 85 -2.68 7.23 -2.53
N SER A 86 -2.90 7.04 -1.24
CA SER A 86 -4.10 6.43 -0.66
C SER A 86 -4.71 7.38 0.35
N TYR A 87 -6.03 7.46 0.38
CA TYR A 87 -6.77 8.34 1.29
C TYR A 87 -7.95 7.61 1.91
N GLY A 88 -8.18 7.84 3.19
CA GLY A 88 -9.32 7.36 3.96
C GLY A 88 -9.27 7.86 5.40
N PRO A 89 -10.39 7.86 6.13
CA PRO A 89 -10.40 8.16 7.55
C PRO A 89 -9.62 7.10 8.32
N LYS A 90 -8.77 7.54 9.27
CA LYS A 90 -7.93 6.64 10.07
C LYS A 90 -8.80 5.65 10.83
N GLY A 91 -8.53 4.35 10.65
CA GLY A 91 -9.27 3.26 11.31
C GLY A 91 -10.53 2.82 10.58
N GLU A 92 -10.99 3.55 9.56
CA GLU A 92 -12.16 3.18 8.76
C GLU A 92 -11.81 2.59 7.39
N GLY A 93 -10.51 2.47 7.11
CA GLY A 93 -9.99 2.00 5.83
C GLY A 93 -9.86 3.12 4.78
N ILE A 94 -9.23 2.74 3.67
CA ILE A 94 -9.01 3.57 2.49
C ILE A 94 -10.32 3.72 1.71
N THR A 95 -10.66 4.95 1.32
CA THR A 95 -11.80 5.26 0.45
C THR A 95 -11.40 5.31 -1.02
N ARG A 96 -10.16 5.74 -1.30
CA ARG A 96 -9.61 5.81 -2.66
C ARG A 96 -8.10 5.66 -2.72
N THR A 97 -7.61 5.18 -3.85
CA THR A 97 -6.17 5.08 -4.15
C THR A 97 -5.87 5.47 -5.59
N TYR A 98 -4.68 5.97 -5.86
CA TYR A 98 -4.20 6.19 -7.22
C TYR A 98 -2.89 5.50 -7.52
N SER A 99 -2.78 5.02 -8.74
CA SER A 99 -1.52 4.60 -9.33
C SER A 99 -1.01 5.64 -10.31
N ASN A 100 0.29 5.97 -10.21
CA ASN A 100 0.96 6.96 -11.04
C ASN A 100 1.53 6.39 -12.35
N ALA A 101 1.24 5.12 -12.66
CA ALA A 101 1.77 4.42 -13.83
C ALA A 101 3.29 4.29 -13.92
N THR A 102 3.98 4.26 -12.77
CA THR A 102 5.38 3.84 -12.75
C THR A 102 5.49 2.38 -13.21
N ALA A 103 6.26 2.15 -14.28
CA ALA A 103 6.51 0.82 -14.82
C ALA A 103 7.03 -0.14 -13.74
N GLY A 104 6.52 -1.36 -13.73
CA GLY A 104 6.88 -2.40 -12.74
C GLY A 104 6.35 -2.17 -11.33
N LYS A 105 5.78 -0.99 -11.02
CA LYS A 105 5.28 -0.68 -9.67
C LYS A 105 3.87 -1.21 -9.46
N ASP A 106 2.90 -0.80 -10.26
CA ASP A 106 1.50 -1.21 -10.10
C ASP A 106 0.93 -1.74 -11.42
N LYS A 107 0.09 -2.77 -11.36
CA LYS A 107 -0.44 -3.48 -12.53
C LYS A 107 -1.95 -3.50 -12.54
N VAL A 108 -2.54 -3.23 -13.70
CA VAL A 108 -3.97 -3.45 -13.95
C VAL A 108 -4.08 -4.73 -14.78
N LEU A 109 -4.90 -5.68 -14.33
CA LEU A 109 -4.95 -7.01 -14.93
C LEU A 109 -6.35 -7.33 -15.44
N ASN A 110 -6.41 -8.26 -16.40
CA ASN A 110 -7.65 -8.90 -16.85
C ASN A 110 -8.76 -7.90 -17.25
N GLY A 111 -8.41 -6.88 -18.04
CA GLY A 111 -9.35 -5.89 -18.56
C GLY A 111 -9.93 -4.96 -17.49
N ARG A 112 -9.15 -4.64 -16.43
CA ARG A 112 -9.55 -3.86 -15.24
C ARG A 112 -10.41 -4.62 -14.23
N ARG A 113 -10.40 -5.96 -14.30
CA ARG A 113 -11.06 -6.77 -13.26
C ARG A 113 -10.23 -6.87 -12.00
N GLN A 114 -8.92 -6.67 -12.11
CA GLN A 114 -7.98 -6.75 -11.00
C GLN A 114 -6.96 -5.62 -11.05
N MET A 115 -6.43 -5.29 -9.88
CA MET A 115 -5.35 -4.33 -9.72
C MET A 115 -4.38 -4.85 -8.65
N LEU A 116 -3.09 -4.80 -8.94
CA LEU A 116 -2.00 -5.01 -7.99
C LEU A 116 -1.38 -3.65 -7.68
N TYR A 117 -1.42 -3.26 -6.42
CA TYR A 117 -0.96 -1.94 -5.96
C TYR A 117 0.13 -2.07 -4.91
N ARG A 118 1.22 -1.32 -5.06
CA ARG A 118 2.32 -1.31 -4.10
C ARG A 118 2.06 -0.39 -2.93
N LEU A 119 2.36 -0.91 -1.74
CA LEU A 119 2.27 -0.16 -0.50
C LEU A 119 3.57 0.57 -0.23
N LYS A 120 3.43 1.80 0.25
CA LYS A 120 4.58 2.62 0.64
C LYS A 120 5.06 2.29 2.06
N ASP A 121 4.13 1.97 2.95
CA ASP A 121 4.39 1.78 4.37
C ASP A 121 3.31 0.92 5.05
N ASP A 122 3.62 0.47 6.27
CA ASP A 122 2.77 -0.40 7.09
C ASP A 122 1.51 0.31 7.61
N ALA A 123 1.52 1.64 7.73
CA ALA A 123 0.35 2.38 8.18
C ALA A 123 -0.77 2.36 7.13
N VAL A 124 -0.41 2.53 5.85
CA VAL A 124 -1.36 2.36 4.73
C VAL A 124 -1.77 0.90 4.59
N ARG A 125 -0.85 -0.05 4.80
CA ARG A 125 -1.16 -1.49 4.82
C ARG A 125 -2.28 -1.82 5.82
N ALA A 126 -2.15 -1.32 7.05
CA ALA A 126 -3.14 -1.56 8.10
C ALA A 126 -4.53 -1.06 7.69
N GLN A 127 -4.62 0.08 7.01
CA GLN A 127 -5.91 0.58 6.51
C GLN A 127 -6.51 -0.29 5.40
N PHE A 128 -5.69 -0.82 4.47
CA PHE A 128 -6.20 -1.77 3.47
C PHE A 128 -6.61 -3.11 4.10
N ALA A 129 -6.00 -3.51 5.22
CA ALA A 129 -6.45 -4.69 5.95
C ALA A 129 -7.88 -4.49 6.48
N VAL A 130 -8.20 -3.29 6.99
CA VAL A 130 -9.58 -2.90 7.36
C VAL A 130 -10.53 -2.99 6.16
N ASN A 131 -10.13 -2.49 4.98
CA ASN A 131 -10.96 -2.66 3.77
C ASN A 131 -11.23 -4.12 3.43
N ARG A 132 -10.21 -4.98 3.55
CA ARG A 132 -10.32 -6.41 3.24
C ARG A 132 -11.27 -7.12 4.20
N GLU A 133 -11.15 -6.83 5.49
CA GLU A 133 -11.97 -7.42 6.55
C GLU A 133 -13.43 -6.99 6.44
N LEU A 134 -13.66 -5.68 6.27
CA LEU A 134 -15.01 -5.11 6.18
C LEU A 134 -15.61 -5.18 4.77
N LYS A 135 -14.88 -5.73 3.79
CA LYS A 135 -15.21 -5.69 2.35
C LYS A 135 -15.59 -4.29 1.85
N LYS A 136 -14.99 -3.25 2.45
CA LYS A 136 -15.28 -1.85 2.14
C LYS A 136 -14.64 -1.50 0.79
N PRO A 137 -15.42 -1.02 -0.20
CA PRO A 137 -14.89 -0.74 -1.52
C PRO A 137 -13.97 0.47 -1.53
N VAL A 138 -12.99 0.43 -2.43
CA VAL A 138 -12.00 1.46 -2.70
C VAL A 138 -12.16 1.94 -4.13
N ARG A 139 -12.27 3.26 -4.34
CA ARG A 139 -12.21 3.85 -5.68
C ARG A 139 -10.77 3.86 -6.18
N VAL A 140 -10.50 3.26 -7.33
CA VAL A 140 -9.14 3.15 -7.88
C VAL A 140 -9.00 4.03 -9.12
N PHE A 141 -7.95 4.85 -9.12
CA PHE A 141 -7.57 5.69 -10.25
C PHE A 141 -6.21 5.27 -10.82
N ARG A 142 -6.01 5.44 -12.12
CA ARG A 142 -4.72 5.19 -12.79
C ARG A 142 -4.38 6.38 -13.69
N LYS A 143 -3.16 6.89 -13.57
CA LYS A 143 -2.63 7.89 -14.50
C LYS A 143 -2.48 7.27 -15.89
N VAL A 144 -2.90 8.00 -16.90
CA VAL A 144 -2.76 7.68 -18.34
C VAL A 144 -2.25 8.92 -19.06
N SER A 145 -1.88 8.80 -20.34
CA SER A 145 -1.36 9.92 -21.14
C SER A 145 -2.30 11.13 -21.16
N ASP A 146 -3.60 10.89 -21.35
CA ASP A 146 -4.64 11.93 -21.43
C ASP A 146 -5.17 12.42 -20.06
N GLY A 147 -4.63 11.90 -18.95
CA GLY A 147 -5.01 12.34 -17.60
C GLY A 147 -5.09 11.22 -16.58
N VAL A 148 -6.27 11.01 -15.99
CA VAL A 148 -6.51 10.04 -14.92
C VAL A 148 -7.76 9.24 -15.23
N LEU A 149 -7.57 7.95 -15.50
CA LEU A 149 -8.63 6.98 -15.73
C LEU A 149 -9.24 6.54 -14.39
N ASP A 150 -10.57 6.64 -14.26
CA ASP A 150 -11.32 5.97 -13.20
C ASP A 150 -11.52 4.49 -13.56
N LEU A 151 -10.89 3.62 -12.77
CA LEU A 151 -11.09 2.17 -12.89
C LEU A 151 -12.36 1.72 -12.16
N GLY A 152 -12.94 2.59 -11.32
CA GLY A 152 -14.18 2.38 -10.56
C GLY A 152 -13.92 1.81 -9.16
N LEU A 153 -14.95 1.16 -8.59
CA LEU A 153 -14.87 0.52 -7.26
C LEU A 153 -14.24 -0.87 -7.33
N PHE A 154 -13.41 -1.17 -6.34
CA PHE A 154 -12.77 -2.45 -6.11
C PHE A 154 -12.86 -2.83 -4.63
N VAL A 155 -12.79 -4.11 -4.32
CA VAL A 155 -12.60 -4.61 -2.95
C VAL A 155 -11.19 -5.16 -2.80
N VAL A 156 -10.61 -5.04 -1.61
CA VAL A 156 -9.34 -5.71 -1.30
C VAL A 156 -9.62 -7.20 -1.12
N GLU A 157 -8.99 -8.02 -1.94
CA GLU A 157 -9.11 -9.47 -1.87
C GLU A 157 -8.05 -10.04 -0.92
N SER A 158 -6.78 -9.71 -1.16
CA SER A 158 -5.64 -10.28 -0.44
C SER A 158 -4.41 -9.38 -0.50
N PHE A 159 -3.37 -9.78 0.24
CA PHE A 159 -2.01 -9.27 0.07
C PHE A 159 -1.18 -10.39 -0.55
N VAL A 160 -0.42 -10.08 -1.60
CA VAL A 160 0.35 -11.08 -2.36
C VAL A 160 1.80 -10.66 -2.50
N LEU A 161 2.72 -11.62 -2.50
CA LEU A 161 4.14 -11.34 -2.68
C LEU A 161 4.45 -10.86 -4.10
N ALA A 162 5.45 -10.00 -4.19
CA ALA A 162 6.14 -9.65 -5.43
C ALA A 162 6.77 -10.89 -6.07
N GLY A 163 6.61 -11.04 -7.39
CA GLY A 163 7.46 -11.90 -8.19
C GLY A 163 8.84 -11.28 -8.42
N GLU A 164 9.73 -12.04 -9.06
CA GLU A 164 11.10 -11.62 -9.37
C GLU A 164 11.14 -10.38 -10.28
N ASP A 165 10.20 -10.28 -11.23
CA ASP A 165 10.12 -9.17 -12.20
C ASP A 165 9.39 -7.92 -11.66
N ASP A 166 8.97 -7.93 -10.40
CA ASP A 166 8.17 -6.84 -9.82
C ASP A 166 9.01 -5.81 -9.04
N HIS A 167 10.33 -5.85 -9.22
CA HIS A 167 11.28 -4.93 -8.60
C HIS A 167 11.04 -4.75 -7.09
N ALA A 168 10.86 -5.87 -6.37
CA ALA A 168 10.51 -5.89 -4.95
C ALA A 168 11.46 -5.06 -4.07
N ALA A 169 12.75 -5.04 -4.41
CA ALA A 169 13.76 -4.26 -3.71
C ALA A 169 13.53 -2.74 -3.82
N GLN A 170 12.88 -2.28 -4.88
CA GLN A 170 12.60 -0.86 -5.13
C GLN A 170 11.21 -0.44 -4.61
N PHE A 171 10.20 -1.29 -4.79
CA PHE A 171 8.80 -0.90 -4.53
C PHE A 171 8.13 -1.63 -3.37
N GLY A 172 8.83 -2.56 -2.72
CA GLY A 172 8.31 -3.36 -1.61
C GLY A 172 7.97 -4.79 -2.03
N ALA A 173 8.01 -5.70 -1.05
CA ALA A 173 7.86 -7.13 -1.28
C ALA A 173 6.41 -7.61 -1.48
N GLU A 174 5.40 -6.76 -1.25
CA GLU A 174 4.00 -7.16 -1.27
C GLU A 174 3.11 -6.18 -2.05
N PHE A 175 2.09 -6.71 -2.69
CA PHE A 175 1.01 -5.97 -3.33
C PHE A 175 -0.26 -6.10 -2.50
N VAL A 176 -1.11 -5.08 -2.58
CA VAL A 176 -2.54 -5.24 -2.34
C VAL A 176 -3.18 -5.72 -3.63
N ARG A 177 -3.84 -6.88 -3.58
CA ARG A 177 -4.65 -7.39 -4.68
C ARG A 177 -6.08 -6.92 -4.52
N PHE A 178 -6.55 -6.20 -5.53
CA PHE A 178 -7.92 -5.73 -5.63
C PHE A 178 -8.67 -6.56 -6.67
N THR A 179 -9.95 -6.81 -6.41
CA THR A 179 -10.90 -7.34 -7.40
C THR A 179 -12.02 -6.33 -7.60
N LYS A 180 -12.51 -6.24 -8.84
CA LYS A 180 -13.61 -5.34 -9.19
C LYS A 180 -14.82 -5.65 -8.31
N ALA A 181 -15.40 -4.63 -7.69
CA ALA A 181 -16.65 -4.80 -6.96
C ALA A 181 -17.74 -5.19 -7.97
N SER A 182 -18.54 -6.22 -7.67
CA SER A 182 -19.73 -6.53 -8.46
C SER A 182 -20.66 -5.32 -8.41
N ASP A 183 -21.11 -4.88 -9.58
CA ASP A 183 -22.14 -3.83 -9.70
C ASP A 183 -23.48 -4.30 -9.11
#